data_AF-A0A7X2PIX1-F1
#
_entry.id   AF-A0A7X2PIX1-F1
#
_cell.length_a   1.000
_cell.length_b   1.000
_cell.length_c   1.000
_cell.angle_alpha   90.00
_cell.angle_beta   90.00
_cell.angle_gamma   90.00
#
_symmetry.space_group_name_H-M   'P 1'
#
loop_
_entity.id
_entity.type
_entity.pdbx_description
1 polymer ?
#
loop_
_entity_poly.entity_id
_entity_poly.type
_entity_poly.pdbx_seq_one_letter_code
_entity_poly.pdbx_strand_id
1 'polypeptide(L)'
;MPTTETRNEKLDLRLTPSAKRALQTAALAANRSVSEFVLESALSRAEETLPDRQRFGLSAEKWKAFQAALSRPPRAAPRLARLLQQPSVFERGKI
;
A
#
# COMPACT_ATOMS: atom_id res chain seq x y z
N MET A 1 18.43 -12.89 -6.75
CA MET A 1 19.09 -11.72 -7.37
C MET A 1 18.03 -10.64 -7.50
N PRO A 2 18.15 -9.46 -6.87
CA PRO A 2 17.18 -8.39 -7.09
C PRO A 2 17.39 -7.83 -8.50
N THR A 3 16.35 -7.88 -9.33
CA THR A 3 16.37 -7.28 -10.66
C THR A 3 16.28 -5.77 -10.47
N THR A 4 17.36 -5.04 -10.79
CA THR A 4 17.34 -3.56 -10.74
C THR A 4 16.46 -3.06 -11.89
N GLU A 5 15.25 -2.60 -11.57
CA GLU A 5 14.36 -2.00 -12.56
C GLU A 5 14.91 -0.65 -13.03
N THR A 6 15.06 -0.49 -14.34
CA THR A 6 15.48 0.76 -14.98
C THR A 6 14.26 1.59 -15.38
N ARG A 7 14.29 2.91 -15.16
CA ARG A 7 13.24 3.86 -15.58
C ARG A 7 13.19 4.01 -17.12
N ASN A 8 12.65 3.01 -17.82
CA ASN A 8 12.52 3.02 -19.28
C ASN A 8 11.09 3.34 -19.75
N GLU A 9 10.09 3.13 -18.90
CA GLU A 9 8.68 3.33 -19.25
C GLU A 9 8.29 4.82 -19.24
N LYS A 10 7.44 5.21 -20.20
CA LYS A 10 6.95 6.58 -20.37
C LYS A 10 5.46 6.66 -20.08
N LEU A 11 5.06 7.74 -19.41
CA LEU A 11 3.66 8.09 -19.14
C LEU A 11 3.31 9.38 -19.89
N ASP A 12 2.54 9.26 -20.97
CA ASP A 12 2.05 10.39 -21.74
C ASP A 12 0.68 10.88 -21.21
N LEU A 13 0.61 12.14 -20.76
CA LEU A 13 -0.58 12.74 -20.18
C LEU A 13 -1.08 13.92 -21.02
N ARG A 14 -2.38 13.93 -21.32
CA ARG A 14 -3.06 15.09 -21.91
C ARG A 14 -3.59 15.99 -20.80
N LEU A 15 -3.23 17.27 -20.86
CA LEU A 15 -3.56 18.26 -19.84
C LEU A 15 -4.16 19.51 -20.49
N THR A 16 -5.07 20.17 -19.78
CA THR A 16 -5.46 21.54 -20.10
C THR A 16 -4.35 22.52 -19.70
N PRO A 17 -4.30 23.73 -20.28
CA PRO A 17 -3.32 24.74 -19.89
C PRO A 17 -3.39 25.11 -18.41
N SER A 18 -4.61 25.15 -17.82
CA SER A 18 -4.80 25.44 -16.39
C SER A 18 -4.23 24.33 -15.51
N ALA A 19 -4.47 23.07 -15.85
CA ALA A 19 -3.91 21.92 -15.13
C ALA A 19 -2.37 21.91 -15.20
N LYS A 20 -1.79 22.20 -16.37
CA LYS A 20 -0.33 22.30 -16.53
C LYS A 20 0.28 23.37 -15.62
N ARG A 21 -0.33 24.56 -15.54
CA ARG A 21 0.14 25.64 -14.66
C ARG A 21 0.05 25.24 -13.18
N ALA A 22 -1.05 24.62 -12.77
CA ALA A 22 -1.20 24.16 -11.38
C ALA A 22 -0.11 23.16 -10.98
N LEU A 23 0.18 22.18 -11.84
CA LEU A 23 1.27 21.21 -11.61
C LEU A 23 2.66 21.87 -11.57
N GLN A 24 2.90 22.86 -12.43
CA GLN A 24 4.14 23.63 -12.42
C GLN A 24 4.33 24.41 -11.13
N THR A 25 3.30 25.12 -10.66
CA THR A 25 3.35 25.86 -9.40
C THR A 25 3.58 24.93 -8.21
N ALA A 26 2.90 23.77 -8.19
CA ALA A 26 3.07 22.79 -7.12
C ALA A 26 4.48 22.17 -7.11
N ALA A 27 5.01 21.82 -8.29
CA ALA A 27 6.38 21.31 -8.42
C ALA A 27 7.43 22.33 -7.99
N LEU A 28 7.24 23.61 -8.34
CA LEU A 28 8.10 24.72 -7.89
C LEU A 28 8.07 24.87 -6.37
N ALA A 29 6.88 24.85 -5.77
CA ALA A 29 6.73 24.92 -4.30
C ALA A 29 7.41 23.73 -3.59
N ALA A 30 7.48 22.57 -4.25
CA ALA A 30 8.14 21.38 -3.76
C ALA A 30 9.66 21.30 -4.09
N ASN A 31 10.22 22.29 -4.80
CA ASN A 31 11.60 22.27 -5.34
C ASN A 31 11.92 21.03 -6.18
N ARG A 32 10.97 20.58 -7.00
CA ARG A 32 11.10 19.38 -7.85
C ARG A 32 10.76 19.67 -9.29
N SER A 33 11.19 18.79 -10.19
CA SER A 33 10.70 18.83 -11.57
C SER A 33 9.23 18.45 -11.65
N VAL A 34 8.51 18.92 -12.67
CA VAL A 34 7.09 18.57 -12.87
C VAL A 34 6.91 17.05 -13.01
N SER A 35 7.81 16.39 -13.74
CA SER A 35 7.76 14.93 -13.93
C SER A 35 7.95 14.17 -12.61
N GLU A 36 8.89 14.61 -11.78
CA GLU A 36 9.13 14.00 -10.47
C GLU A 36 7.96 14.23 -9.52
N PHE A 37 7.45 15.46 -9.46
CA PHE A 37 6.28 15.80 -8.64
C PHE A 37 5.06 14.97 -9.02
N VAL A 38 4.77 14.85 -10.32
CA VAL A 38 3.62 14.07 -10.82
C VAL A 38 3.80 12.58 -10.55
N LEU A 39 4.99 12.03 -10.79
CA LEU A 39 5.26 10.61 -10.58
C LEU A 39 5.13 10.23 -9.10
N GLU A 40 5.75 10.99 -8.20
CA GLU A 40 5.67 10.74 -6.76
C GLU A 40 4.26 10.90 -6.22
N SER A 41 3.54 11.94 -6.65
CA SER A 41 2.14 12.15 -6.25
C SER A 41 1.24 11.00 -6.72
N ALA A 42 1.45 10.52 -7.96
CA ALA A 42 0.70 9.39 -8.51
C ALA A 42 1.01 8.09 -7.77
N LEU A 43 2.28 7.84 -7.42
CA LEU A 43 2.68 6.67 -6.64
C LEU A 43 2.11 6.70 -5.22
N SER A 44 2.23 7.83 -4.52
CA SER A 44 1.63 8.01 -3.19
C SER A 44 0.12 7.77 -3.23
N ARG A 45 -0.55 8.31 -4.25
CA ARG A 45 -1.99 8.10 -4.42
C ARG A 45 -2.34 6.65 -4.76
N ALA A 46 -1.51 5.97 -5.55
CA ALA A 46 -1.68 4.55 -5.85
C ALA A 46 -1.52 3.70 -4.58
N GLU A 47 -0.55 4.01 -3.71
CA GLU A 47 -0.38 3.34 -2.42
C GLU A 47 -1.58 3.53 -1.48
N GLU A 48 -2.16 4.72 -1.44
CA GLU A 48 -3.38 4.98 -0.67
C GLU A 48 -4.63 4.31 -1.26
N THR A 49 -4.70 4.23 -2.59
CA THR A 49 -5.90 3.77 -3.31
C THR A 49 -5.93 2.25 -3.45
N LEU A 50 -4.77 1.61 -3.55
CA LEU A 50 -4.68 0.16 -3.55
C LEU A 50 -5.12 -0.34 -2.16
N PRO A 51 -6.23 -1.09 -2.03
CA PRO A 51 -6.74 -1.60 -0.76
C PRO A 51 -5.85 -2.67 -0.10
N ASP A 52 -4.62 -2.82 -0.61
CA ASP A 52 -3.83 -4.03 -0.55
C ASP A 52 -2.48 -3.75 0.09
N ARG A 53 -2.50 -3.68 1.42
CA ARG A 53 -1.33 -4.02 2.24
C ARG A 53 -0.98 -5.51 2.03
N GLN A 54 -0.52 -5.85 0.83
CA GLN A 54 -0.07 -7.20 0.47
C GLN A 54 1.38 -7.46 0.89
N ARG A 55 2.18 -6.40 1.10
CA ARG A 55 3.59 -6.50 1.45
C ARG A 55 3.86 -5.94 2.84
N PHE A 56 4.33 -6.81 3.73
CA PHE A 56 4.79 -6.45 5.07
C PHE A 56 6.31 -6.61 5.14
N GLY A 57 7.04 -5.50 5.14
CA GLY A 57 8.48 -5.51 5.39
C GLY A 57 8.78 -5.84 6.86
N LEU A 58 9.63 -6.83 7.10
CA LEU A 58 10.08 -7.23 8.44
C LEU A 58 11.60 -7.06 8.57
N SER A 59 12.07 -6.57 9.71
CA SER A 59 13.50 -6.64 10.06
C SER A 59 13.93 -8.09 10.28
N ALA A 60 15.23 -8.38 10.23
CA ALA A 60 15.73 -9.75 10.40
C ALA A 60 15.28 -10.41 11.73
N GLU A 61 15.23 -9.62 12.81
CA GLU A 61 14.73 -10.08 14.11
C GLU A 61 13.24 -10.46 14.05
N LYS A 62 12.41 -9.58 13.47
CA LYS A 62 10.97 -9.83 13.32
C LYS A 62 10.69 -10.98 12.35
N TRP A 63 11.52 -11.16 11.33
CA TRP A 63 11.47 -12.29 10.41
C TRP A 63 11.71 -13.61 11.14
N LYS A 64 12.74 -13.67 12.00
CA LYS A 64 13.03 -14.86 12.82
C LYS A 64 11.88 -15.18 13.79
N ALA A 65 11.34 -14.16 14.45
CA ALA A 65 10.19 -14.32 15.34
C ALA A 65 8.94 -14.83 14.58
N PHE A 66 8.71 -14.30 13.37
CA PHE A 66 7.61 -14.73 12.51
C PHE A 66 7.75 -16.19 12.08
N GLN A 67 8.94 -16.60 11.61
CA GLN A 67 9.23 -17.99 11.27
C GLN A 67 9.02 -18.93 12.46
N ALA A 68 9.52 -18.56 13.64
CA ALA A 68 9.30 -19.33 14.86
C ALA A 68 7.82 -19.43 15.25
N ALA A 69 7.02 -18.39 15.00
CA ALA A 69 5.58 -18.43 15.23
C ALA A 69 4.87 -19.38 14.26
N LEU A 70 5.27 -19.42 12.99
CA LEU A 70 4.70 -20.30 11.97
C LEU A 70 4.99 -21.78 12.23
N SER A 71 6.19 -22.12 12.73
CA SER A 71 6.57 -23.52 13.00
C SER A 71 5.94 -24.10 14.29
N ARG A 72 5.23 -23.29 15.08
CA ARG A 72 4.62 -23.77 16.33
C ARG A 72 3.37 -24.59 16.04
N PRO A 73 3.17 -25.72 16.74
CA PRO A 73 1.94 -26.48 16.62
C PRO A 73 0.75 -25.62 17.07
N PRO A 74 -0.42 -25.77 16.41
CA PRO A 74 -1.62 -25.03 16.77
C PRO A 74 -2.02 -25.34 18.21
N ARG A 75 -2.39 -24.30 18.95
CA ARG A 75 -2.87 -24.41 20.33
C ARG A 75 -4.35 -24.12 20.38
N ALA A 76 -5.05 -24.76 21.32
CA ALA A 76 -6.45 -24.47 21.54
C ALA A 76 -6.65 -22.98 21.87
N ALA A 77 -7.54 -22.30 21.13
CA ALA A 77 -7.87 -20.90 21.30
C ALA A 77 -9.37 -20.77 21.67
N PRO A 78 -9.76 -21.09 22.91
CA PRO A 78 -11.19 -21.20 23.29
C PRO A 78 -11.96 -19.88 23.12
N ARG A 79 -11.29 -18.73 23.32
CA ARG A 79 -11.88 -17.41 23.06
C ARG A 79 -12.13 -17.16 21.57
N LEU A 80 -11.22 -17.59 20.70
CA LEU A 80 -11.37 -17.48 19.24
C LEU A 80 -12.49 -18.41 18.75
N ALA A 81 -12.55 -19.63 19.27
CA ALA A 81 -13.63 -20.58 18.96
C ALA A 81 -15.00 -20.00 19.33
N ARG A 82 -15.14 -19.40 20.53
CA ARG A 82 -16.37 -18.72 20.94
C ARG A 82 -16.70 -17.53 20.04
N LEU A 83 -15.71 -16.73 19.63
CA LEU A 83 -15.91 -15.58 18.75
C LEU A 83 -16.45 -16.00 17.37
N LEU A 84 -15.90 -17.07 16.79
CA LEU A 84 -16.34 -17.58 15.48
C LEU A 84 -17.76 -18.17 15.50
N GLN A 85 -18.31 -18.48 16.68
CA GLN A 85 -19.69 -18.93 16.86
C GLN A 85 -20.67 -17.79 17.15
N GLN A 86 -20.19 -16.56 17.30
CA GLN A 86 -21.05 -15.40 17.54
C GLN A 86 -21.50 -14.78 16.21
N PRO A 87 -22.75 -14.28 16.13
CA PRO A 87 -23.25 -13.60 14.93
C PRO A 87 -22.35 -12.42 14.57
N SER A 88 -21.94 -12.34 13.31
CA SER A 88 -21.12 -11.24 12.83
C SER A 88 -21.90 -9.91 12.93
N VAL A 89 -21.18 -8.81 13.19
CA VAL A 89 -21.74 -7.45 13.04
C VAL A 89 -22.24 -7.19 11.62
N PHE A 90 -21.72 -7.92 10.63
CA PHE A 90 -22.10 -7.83 9.23
C PHE A 90 -23.28 -8.74 8.85
N GLU A 91 -23.63 -9.71 9.69
CA GLU A 91 -24.80 -10.60 9.48
C GLU A 91 -26.09 -10.04 10.07
N ARG A 92 -25.97 -9.13 11.05
CA ARG A 92 -27.13 -8.53 11.74
C ARG A 92 -27.86 -7.46 10.92
N GLY A 93 -27.28 -7.01 9.81
CA GLY A 93 -27.93 -6.15 8.83
C GLY A 93 -28.10 -6.89 7.52
N LYS A 94 -29.22 -7.59 7.33
CA LYS A 94 -29.71 -7.86 5.97
C LYS A 94 -29.91 -6.50 5.30
N ILE A 95 -29.16 -6.26 4.22
CA ILE A 95 -29.49 -5.24 3.22
C ILE A 95 -30.84 -5.61 2.61
#